data_AF-A0AAE0AM21-F1
#
_entry.id   AF-A0AAE0AM21-F1
#
_cell.length_a   1.000
_cell.length_b   1.000
_cell.length_c   1.000
_cell.angle_alpha   90.00
_cell.angle_beta   90.00
_cell.angle_gamma   90.00
#
_symmetry.space_group_name_H-M   'P 1'
#
loop_
_entity.id
_entity.type
_entity.pdbx_description
1 polymer ?
#
loop_
_entity_poly.entity_id
_entity_poly.type
_entity_poly.pdbx_seq_one_letter_code
_entity_poly.pdbx_strand_id
1 'polypeptide(L)'
;MHANLPLWKPYIEPGQHEFINGANFASAAATVLPENNPLKEIYEMGGRKFAFQNVAPCGCSTQAKQENNLTINECYDEMLEFPKLHNNALVNATKELEIQLPEFKYMIFVSTLHYWI
;
A
#
# COMPACT_ATOMS: atom_id res chain seq x y z
N MET A 1 30.61 7.88 9.28
CA MET A 1 30.81 8.50 7.95
C MET A 1 29.96 9.75 7.88
N HIS A 2 30.57 10.94 7.98
CA HIS A 2 29.91 12.20 7.64
C HIS A 2 30.29 12.53 6.19
N ALA A 3 29.38 12.26 5.25
CA ALA A 3 29.55 12.72 3.88
C ALA A 3 29.24 14.22 3.87
N ASN A 4 30.24 15.04 3.58
CA ASN A 4 30.18 16.50 3.48
C ASN A 4 29.42 16.94 2.21
N LEU A 5 28.21 16.42 2.02
CA LEU A 5 27.35 16.75 0.89
C LEU A 5 26.55 18.01 1.20
N PRO A 6 26.36 18.91 0.21
CA PRO A 6 25.46 20.04 0.39
C PRO A 6 24.06 19.49 0.72
N LEU A 7 23.48 19.97 1.82
CA LEU A 7 22.12 19.60 2.22
C LEU A 7 21.17 19.99 1.07
N TRP A 8 20.54 19.01 0.44
CA TRP A 8 19.45 19.30 -0.48
C TRP A 8 18.33 19.93 0.31
N LYS A 9 17.81 21.05 -0.20
CA LYS A 9 16.68 21.72 0.45
C LYS A 9 15.47 20.77 0.46
N PRO A 10 14.71 20.71 1.56
CA PRO A 10 13.44 20.00 1.58
C PRO A 10 12.54 20.52 0.46
N TYR A 11 11.89 19.62 -0.27
CA TYR A 11 10.93 19.98 -1.32
C TYR A 11 9.74 20.81 -0.76
N ILE A 12 9.53 20.76 0.55
CA ILE A 12 8.54 21.53 1.29
C ILE A 12 9.29 22.52 2.18
N GLU A 13 9.51 23.74 1.67
CA GLU A 13 9.95 24.86 2.51
C GLU A 13 8.74 25.41 3.31
N PRO A 14 8.93 25.90 4.55
CA PRO A 14 7.85 26.55 5.29
C PRO A 14 7.44 27.88 4.62
N GLY A 15 6.17 28.01 4.22
CA GLY A 15 5.62 29.21 3.57
C GLY A 15 4.16 29.05 3.15
N GLN A 16 3.50 30.14 2.73
CA GLN A 16 2.19 30.06 2.07
C GLN A 16 2.39 29.61 0.62
N HIS A 17 1.99 28.37 0.34
CA HIS A 17 2.03 27.79 -1.00
C HIS A 17 0.66 27.24 -1.36
N GLU A 18 0.14 27.60 -2.54
CA GLU A 18 -1.04 26.97 -3.11
C GLU A 18 -0.61 25.67 -3.79
N PHE A 19 -0.60 24.56 -3.04
CA PHE A 19 -0.31 23.23 -3.56
C PHE A 19 -1.50 22.63 -4.34
N ILE A 20 -2.17 23.45 -5.14
CA ILE A 20 -3.34 23.06 -5.95
C ILE A 20 -2.93 22.27 -7.21
N ASN A 21 -1.67 22.38 -7.64
CA ASN A 21 -1.16 21.82 -8.90
C ASN A 21 0.05 20.88 -8.73
N GLY A 22 0.24 20.29 -7.55
CA GLY A 22 1.30 19.30 -7.28
C GLY A 22 0.72 17.91 -7.00
N ALA A 23 1.46 16.84 -7.33
CA ALA A 23 1.12 15.50 -6.87
C ALA A 23 1.34 15.42 -5.34
N ASN A 24 0.30 15.75 -4.57
CA ASN A 24 0.29 15.59 -3.11
C ASN A 24 0.06 14.10 -2.82
N PHE A 25 1.14 13.32 -2.72
CA PHE A 25 1.03 11.92 -2.30
C PHE A 25 0.69 11.89 -0.81
N ALA A 26 -0.58 11.61 -0.49
CA ALA A 26 -0.99 11.29 0.88
C ALA A 26 -0.92 9.77 1.06
N SER A 27 -0.13 9.30 2.03
CA SER A 27 -0.23 7.92 2.50
C SER A 27 -1.23 7.89 3.64
N ALA A 28 -2.30 7.12 3.47
CA ALA A 28 -3.27 6.86 4.54
C ALA A 28 -3.29 5.35 4.77
N ALA A 29 -3.09 4.94 6.02
CA ALA A 29 -3.45 3.59 6.44
C ALA A 29 -4.97 3.59 6.69
N ALA A 30 -5.71 2.81 5.92
CA ALA A 30 -7.15 2.69 6.13
C ALA A 30 -7.45 1.76 7.31
N THR A 31 -8.23 2.24 8.27
CA THR A 31 -8.77 1.42 9.35
C THR A 31 -9.87 0.51 8.81
N VAL A 32 -10.00 -0.70 9.37
CA VAL A 32 -11.02 -1.69 8.97
C VAL A 32 -12.44 -1.31 9.44
N LEU A 33 -12.58 -0.31 10.31
CA LEU A 33 -13.87 0.07 10.89
C LEU A 33 -14.75 0.81 9.86
N PRO A 34 -16.04 0.42 9.69
CA PRO A 34 -16.94 0.97 8.67
C PRO A 34 -17.28 2.45 8.89
N GLU A 35 -17.08 2.97 10.10
CA GLU A 35 -17.30 4.37 10.46
C GLU A 35 -16.27 5.34 9.86
N ASN A 36 -15.09 4.86 9.48
CA ASN A 36 -14.03 5.66 8.90
C ASN A 36 -13.69 5.13 7.50
N ASN A 37 -14.14 5.83 6.46
CA ASN A 37 -13.80 5.50 5.07
C ASN A 37 -12.85 6.56 4.50
N PRO A 38 -11.54 6.46 4.80
CA PRO A 38 -10.56 7.46 4.37
C PRO A 38 -10.44 7.57 2.86
N LEU A 39 -10.76 6.50 2.11
CA LEU A 39 -10.81 6.58 0.65
C LEU A 39 -11.87 7.58 0.19
N LYS A 40 -13.08 7.47 0.73
CA LYS A 40 -14.19 8.36 0.39
C LYS A 40 -13.88 9.81 0.77
N GLU A 41 -13.33 10.04 1.95
CA GLU A 41 -12.90 11.37 2.39
C GLU A 41 -11.83 11.97 1.44
N ILE A 42 -10.78 11.20 1.10
CA ILE A 42 -9.74 11.64 0.17
C ILE A 42 -10.33 11.93 -1.21
N TYR A 43 -11.29 11.12 -1.67
CA TYR A 43 -11.97 11.34 -2.95
C TYR A 43 -12.84 12.62 -2.92
N GLU A 44 -13.59 12.85 -1.84
CA GLU A 44 -14.39 14.06 -1.62
C GLU A 44 -13.51 15.33 -1.52
N MET A 45 -12.29 15.20 -0.99
CA MET A 45 -11.27 16.26 -1.00
C MET A 45 -10.61 16.50 -2.36
N GLY A 46 -10.94 15.72 -3.39
CA GLY A 46 -10.42 15.89 -4.75
C GLY A 46 -9.38 14.85 -5.20
N GLY A 47 -9.08 13.84 -4.39
CA GLY A 47 -8.22 12.72 -4.77
C GLY A 47 -8.81 11.93 -5.93
N ARG A 48 -8.00 11.68 -6.97
CA ARG A 48 -8.41 10.90 -8.17
C ARG A 48 -7.46 9.76 -8.51
N LYS A 49 -6.26 9.73 -7.92
CA LYS A 49 -5.22 8.74 -8.18
C LYS A 49 -4.82 8.08 -6.88
N PHE A 50 -5.05 6.78 -6.76
CA PHE A 50 -4.80 6.01 -5.54
C PHE A 50 -3.80 4.90 -5.80
N ALA A 51 -2.97 4.60 -4.81
CA ALA A 51 -2.10 3.44 -4.82
C ALA A 51 -2.46 2.54 -3.64
N PHE A 52 -2.70 1.26 -3.92
CA PHE A 52 -3.02 0.26 -2.91
C PHE A 52 -1.86 -0.72 -2.77
N GLN A 53 -1.51 -1.04 -1.52
CA GLN A 53 -0.52 -2.06 -1.22
C GLN A 53 -1.20 -3.43 -1.24
N ASN A 54 -0.69 -4.38 -2.03
CA ASN A 54 -1.08 -5.78 -1.88
C ASN A 54 -0.38 -6.43 -0.68
N VAL A 55 -0.77 -7.66 -0.34
CA VAL A 55 -0.14 -8.44 0.73
C VAL A 55 0.75 -9.53 0.12
N ALA A 56 1.99 -9.62 0.59
CA ALA A 56 2.93 -10.68 0.23
C ALA A 56 2.47 -12.05 0.76
N PRO A 57 2.91 -13.18 0.17
CA PRO A 57 2.63 -14.52 0.68
C PRO A 57 3.29 -14.82 2.05
N CYS A 58 2.76 -14.25 3.14
CA CYS A 58 3.36 -14.30 4.49
C CYS A 58 3.66 -15.72 4.99
N GLY A 59 2.88 -16.74 4.61
CA GLY A 59 3.14 -18.14 4.96
C GLY A 59 4.45 -18.72 4.40
N CYS A 60 5.07 -18.09 3.41
CA CYS A 60 6.40 -18.47 2.90
C CYS A 60 7.55 -17.68 3.52
N SER A 61 7.28 -16.76 4.46
CA SER A 61 8.33 -15.98 5.13
C SER A 61 9.23 -16.86 5.99
N THR A 62 10.48 -16.45 6.20
CA THR A 62 11.41 -17.15 7.10
C THR A 62 10.85 -17.27 8.52
N GLN A 63 10.17 -16.23 9.00
CA GLN A 63 9.49 -16.24 10.28
C GLN A 63 8.42 -17.32 10.35
N ALA A 64 7.51 -17.38 9.37
CA ALA A 64 6.46 -18.40 9.34
C ALA A 64 7.05 -19.82 9.32
N LYS A 65 8.17 -20.04 8.62
CA LYS A 65 8.86 -21.34 8.61
C LYS A 65 9.44 -21.69 9.97
N GLN A 66 10.09 -20.74 10.64
CA GLN A 66 10.68 -20.95 11.96
C GLN A 66 9.63 -21.25 13.02
N GLU A 67 8.54 -20.49 13.04
CA GLU A 67 7.45 -20.67 14.01
C GLU A 67 6.72 -22.00 13.84
N ASN A 68 6.67 -22.53 12.61
CA ASN A 68 5.93 -23.74 12.27
C ASN A 68 6.84 -24.95 11.97
N ASN A 69 8.14 -24.88 12.26
CA ASN A 69 9.13 -25.95 12.01
C ASN A 69 9.11 -26.48 10.56
N LEU A 70 8.94 -25.61 9.58
CA LEU A 70 8.88 -25.97 8.15
C LEU A 70 10.27 -25.94 7.51
N THR A 71 10.46 -26.76 6.47
CA THR A 71 11.67 -26.75 5.65
C THR A 71 11.73 -25.52 4.75
N ILE A 72 12.91 -25.29 4.15
CA ILE A 72 13.14 -24.14 3.25
C ILE A 72 12.19 -24.11 2.04
N ASN A 73 11.74 -25.28 1.57
CA ASN A 73 10.87 -25.41 0.40
C ASN A 73 9.38 -25.46 0.76
N GLU A 74 9.06 -25.48 2.05
CA GLU A 74 7.69 -25.51 2.54
C GLU A 74 7.21 -24.10 2.90
N CYS A 75 5.90 -23.91 2.81
CA CYS A 75 5.23 -22.72 3.29
C CYS A 75 4.08 -23.14 4.20
N TYR A 76 3.71 -22.27 5.14
CA TYR A 76 2.55 -22.49 5.98
C TYR A 76 1.28 -22.18 5.17
N ASP A 77 0.63 -23.23 4.67
CA ASP A 77 -0.48 -23.13 3.70
C ASP A 77 -1.67 -22.34 4.22
N GLU A 78 -2.05 -22.51 5.49
CA GLU A 78 -3.14 -21.76 6.11
C GLU A 78 -2.83 -20.25 6.12
N MET A 79 -1.61 -19.88 6.50
CA MET A 79 -1.18 -18.48 6.45
C MET A 79 -1.05 -17.94 5.02
N LEU A 80 -0.86 -18.80 4.01
CA LEU A 80 -0.90 -18.41 2.61
C LEU A 80 -2.32 -18.10 2.10
N GLU A 81 -3.37 -18.53 2.79
CA GLU A 81 -4.74 -18.23 2.35
C GLU A 81 -5.10 -16.76 2.59
N PHE A 82 -4.65 -16.13 3.68
CA PHE A 82 -5.00 -14.74 3.98
C PHE A 82 -4.57 -13.76 2.88
N PRO A 83 -3.30 -13.77 2.39
CA PRO A 83 -2.89 -12.90 1.30
C PRO A 83 -3.66 -13.18 0.00
N LYS A 84 -4.01 -14.43 -0.29
CA LYS A 84 -4.80 -14.79 -1.49
C LYS A 84 -6.19 -14.18 -1.42
N LEU A 85 -6.90 -14.38 -0.30
CA LEU A 85 -8.24 -13.84 -0.09
C LEU A 85 -8.22 -12.30 -0.12
N HIS A 86 -7.27 -11.69 0.61
CA HIS A 86 -7.14 -10.24 0.65
C HIS A 86 -6.83 -9.65 -0.74
N ASN A 87 -5.85 -10.20 -1.47
CA ASN A 87 -5.46 -9.67 -2.77
C ASN A 87 -6.59 -9.84 -3.81
N ASN A 88 -7.36 -10.93 -3.75
CA ASN A 88 -8.54 -11.12 -4.60
C ASN A 88 -9.63 -10.10 -4.27
N ALA A 89 -9.93 -9.89 -2.99
CA ALA A 89 -10.89 -8.88 -2.55
C ALA A 89 -10.44 -7.47 -2.95
N LEU A 90 -9.15 -7.16 -2.80
CA LEU A 90 -8.56 -5.87 -3.18
C LEU A 90 -8.77 -5.60 -4.67
N VAL A 91 -8.43 -6.55 -5.55
CA VAL A 91 -8.60 -6.41 -7.00
C VAL A 91 -10.06 -6.16 -7.37
N ASN A 92 -11.00 -6.86 -6.74
CA ASN A 92 -12.42 -6.69 -7.00
C ASN A 92 -12.91 -5.33 -6.52
N ALA A 93 -12.57 -4.94 -5.29
CA ALA A 93 -12.94 -3.67 -4.71
C ALA A 93 -12.39 -2.48 -5.54
N THR A 94 -11.13 -2.53 -6.00
CA THR A 94 -10.56 -1.46 -6.82
C THR A 94 -11.25 -1.32 -8.18
N LYS A 95 -11.67 -2.43 -8.79
CA LYS A 95 -12.48 -2.40 -10.03
C LYS A 95 -13.86 -1.81 -9.79
N GLU A 96 -14.52 -2.19 -8.70
CA GLU A 96 -15.82 -1.62 -8.32
C GLU A 96 -15.72 -0.11 -8.08
N LEU A 97 -14.66 0.34 -7.41
CA LEU A 97 -14.40 1.76 -7.17
C LEU A 97 -14.16 2.54 -8.48
N GLU A 98 -13.39 2.00 -9.42
CA GLU A 98 -13.18 2.61 -10.74
C GLU A 98 -14.49 2.75 -11.54
N ILE A 99 -15.43 1.81 -11.38
CA ILE A 99 -16.76 1.90 -11.99
C ILE A 99 -17.63 2.95 -11.28
N GLN A 100 -17.60 2.99 -9.94
CA GLN A 100 -18.51 3.83 -9.14
C GLN A 100 -18.07 5.29 -9.04
N LEU A 101 -16.77 5.56 -9.12
CA LEU A 101 -16.19 6.88 -8.86
C LEU A 101 -15.66 7.50 -10.16
N PRO A 102 -16.30 8.57 -10.67
CA PRO A 102 -15.81 9.29 -11.84
C PRO A 102 -14.34 9.72 -11.70
N GLU A 103 -13.57 9.49 -12.76
CA GLU A 103 -12.14 9.83 -12.86
C GLU A 103 -11.23 9.12 -11.83
N PHE A 104 -11.73 8.13 -11.10
CA PHE A 104 -10.92 7.32 -10.20
C PHE A 104 -9.93 6.46 -10.99
N LYS A 105 -8.64 6.58 -10.64
CA LYS A 105 -7.56 5.78 -11.19
C LYS A 105 -6.80 5.15 -10.03
N TYR A 106 -6.38 3.91 -10.21
CA TYR A 106 -5.62 3.21 -9.20
C TYR A 106 -4.43 2.45 -9.78
N MET A 107 -3.49 2.15 -8.90
CA MET A 107 -2.49 1.11 -9.12
C MET A 107 -2.39 0.23 -7.89
N ILE A 108 -2.09 -1.05 -8.09
CA ILE A 108 -1.78 -1.97 -7.01
C ILE A 108 -0.27 -2.16 -7.00
N PHE A 109 0.39 -1.73 -5.92
CA PHE A 109 1.80 -1.97 -5.72
C PHE A 109 2.01 -3.40 -5.24
N VAL A 110 2.79 -4.17 -6.00
CA VAL A 110 3.08 -5.57 -5.71
C VAL A 110 4.33 -5.66 -4.85
N SER A 111 4.18 -6.10 -3.60
CA SER A 111 5.31 -6.37 -2.71
C SER A 111 6.05 -7.64 -3.15
N THR A 112 7.00 -7.50 -4.06
CA THR A 112 7.92 -8.59 -4.50
C THR A 112 9.23 -8.64 -3.73
N LEU A 113 9.45 -7.72 -2.78
CA LEU A 113 10.77 -7.43 -2.22
C LEU A 113 11.29 -8.39 -1.12
N HIS A 114 10.59 -9.47 -0.77
CA HIS A 114 11.03 -10.38 0.31
C HIS A 114 11.35 -11.83 -0.13
N TYR A 115 11.47 -12.11 -1.44
CA TYR A 115 11.80 -13.46 -1.95
C TYR A 115 13.17 -13.59 -2.64
N TRP A 116 14.06 -12.60 -2.50
CA TRP A 116 15.40 -12.63 -3.09
C TRP A 116 16.54 -12.57 -2.07
N ILE A 117 16.34 -13.13 -0.87
CA ILE A 117 17.41 -13.41 0.09
C ILE A 117 17.19 -14.80 0.68
#